data_AF-A0A522RIF6-F1
#
_entry.id   AF-A0A522RIF6-F1
#
_cell.length_a   1.000
_cell.length_b   1.000
_cell.length_c   1.000
_cell.angle_alpha   90.00
_cell.angle_beta   90.00
_cell.angle_gamma   90.00
#
_symmetry.space_group_name_H-M   'P 1'
#
loop_
_entity.id
_entity.type
_entity.pdbx_description
1 polymer ?
#
loop_
_entity_poly.entity_id
_entity_poly.type
_entity_poly.pdbx_seq_one_letter_code
_entity_poly.pdbx_strand_id
1 'polypeptide(L)'
;LAASHQLAAINSAVEVDLTGQINAEVAGGAYVGAVGGAVDFLRGAAASRGGLPIVALPAATKTGVSRIVAQLSGPVSTARSDAGLIVTEYGVADLRGRPLSQRVRCLIDIAAPEFRAELERQAHTVLRRAGAAFSRLN
;
A
#
# COMPACT_ATOMS: atom_id res chain seq x y z
N LEU A 1 12.42 -3.43 -19.03
CA LEU A 1 11.88 -2.32 -18.22
C LEU A 1 12.99 -1.51 -17.53
N ALA A 2 13.86 -2.12 -16.72
CA ALA A 2 14.90 -1.41 -15.95
C ALA A 2 15.90 -0.56 -16.79
N ALA A 3 16.12 -0.91 -18.06
CA ALA A 3 16.99 -0.14 -18.97
C ALA A 3 16.39 1.23 -19.38
N SER A 4 15.08 1.44 -19.16
CA SER A 4 14.45 2.74 -19.36
C SER A 4 14.80 3.68 -18.22
N HIS A 5 15.34 4.87 -18.52
CA HIS A 5 15.72 5.85 -17.51
C HIS A 5 14.48 6.60 -17.00
N GLN A 6 14.36 6.79 -15.67
CA GLN A 6 13.19 7.46 -15.04
C GLN A 6 11.85 6.80 -15.37
N LEU A 7 11.80 5.46 -15.36
CA LEU A 7 10.55 4.75 -15.60
C LEU A 7 9.56 4.98 -14.46
N ALA A 8 8.45 5.66 -14.75
CA ALA A 8 7.31 5.77 -13.84
C ALA A 8 6.26 4.69 -14.19
N ALA A 9 6.03 3.79 -13.25
CA ALA A 9 4.97 2.78 -13.35
C ALA A 9 3.83 3.18 -12.41
N ILE A 10 2.66 3.48 -12.95
CA ILE A 10 1.49 3.90 -12.15
C ILE A 10 0.42 2.84 -12.30
N ASN A 11 0.08 2.19 -11.19
CA ASN A 11 -0.99 1.19 -11.10
C ASN A 11 -2.05 1.62 -10.08
N SER A 12 -3.22 0.98 -10.15
CA SER A 12 -4.29 1.14 -9.17
C SER A 12 -4.38 -0.08 -8.26
N ALA A 13 -4.97 0.10 -7.09
CA ALA A 13 -5.28 -0.96 -6.14
C ALA A 13 -6.73 -0.89 -5.72
N VAL A 14 -7.33 -1.99 -5.26
CA VAL A 14 -8.62 -1.96 -4.53
C VAL A 14 -8.38 -1.42 -3.13
N GLU A 15 -7.39 -1.96 -2.43
CA GLU A 15 -7.03 -1.59 -1.05
C GLU A 15 -5.54 -1.89 -0.79
N VAL A 16 -4.98 -1.20 0.21
CA VAL A 16 -3.61 -1.40 0.68
C VAL A 16 -3.63 -1.59 2.19
N ASP A 17 -2.99 -2.66 2.68
CA ASP A 17 -2.90 -2.89 4.12
C ASP A 17 -1.75 -2.12 4.78
N LEU A 18 -1.82 -1.96 6.11
CA LEU A 18 -0.84 -1.21 6.91
C LEU A 18 0.61 -1.76 6.83
N THR A 19 0.83 -2.94 6.25
CA THR A 19 2.19 -3.47 6.02
C THR A 19 2.71 -3.17 4.62
N GLY A 20 1.84 -2.69 3.74
CA GLY A 20 2.10 -2.40 2.33
C GLY A 20 1.73 -3.55 1.39
N GLN A 21 0.97 -4.57 1.82
CA GLN A 21 0.41 -5.52 0.87
C GLN A 21 -0.72 -4.84 0.09
N ILE A 22 -0.87 -5.21 -1.17
CA ILE A 22 -1.83 -4.59 -2.08
C ILE A 22 -2.74 -5.67 -2.66
N ASN A 23 -4.04 -5.42 -2.59
CA ASN A 23 -5.06 -6.17 -3.31
C ASN A 23 -5.51 -5.31 -4.51
N ALA A 24 -5.45 -5.86 -5.72
CA ALA A 24 -5.89 -5.19 -6.93
C ALA A 24 -7.12 -5.87 -7.58
N GLU A 25 -7.55 -7.02 -7.07
CA GLU A 25 -8.39 -7.94 -7.86
C GLU A 25 -9.68 -8.40 -7.22
N VAL A 26 -9.87 -8.22 -5.90
CA VAL A 26 -11.14 -8.54 -5.24
C VAL A 26 -11.67 -7.33 -4.52
N ALA A 27 -12.90 -6.93 -4.84
CA ALA A 27 -13.62 -5.86 -4.15
C ALA A 27 -14.95 -6.40 -3.60
N GLY A 28 -15.18 -6.27 -2.30
CA GLY A 28 -16.42 -6.74 -1.66
C GLY A 28 -16.70 -8.24 -1.84
N GLY A 29 -15.65 -9.07 -1.96
CA GLY A 29 -15.76 -10.50 -2.21
C GLY A 29 -15.98 -10.90 -3.68
N ALA A 30 -16.12 -9.93 -4.60
CA ALA A 30 -16.23 -10.19 -6.03
C ALA A 30 -14.89 -9.98 -6.74
N TYR A 31 -14.53 -10.91 -7.63
CA TYR A 31 -13.37 -10.76 -8.51
C TYR A 31 -13.63 -9.68 -9.56
N VAL A 32 -12.73 -8.71 -9.66
CA VAL A 32 -12.80 -7.55 -10.56
C VAL A 32 -11.64 -7.51 -11.57
N GLY A 33 -10.68 -8.43 -11.50
CA GLY A 33 -9.55 -8.50 -12.43
C GLY A 33 -8.35 -7.65 -12.03
N ALA A 34 -7.63 -7.06 -12.98
CA ALA A 34 -6.60 -6.04 -12.73
C ALA A 34 -5.28 -6.46 -12.03
N VAL A 35 -4.93 -7.75 -11.93
CA VAL A 35 -3.55 -8.15 -11.55
C VAL A 35 -2.57 -7.82 -12.68
N GLY A 36 -2.83 -8.35 -13.88
CA GLY A 36 -2.04 -8.09 -15.09
C GLY A 36 -0.53 -8.16 -14.88
N GLY A 37 0.21 -7.25 -15.52
CA GLY A 37 1.66 -7.09 -15.36
C GLY A 37 2.06 -6.09 -14.27
N ALA A 38 1.17 -5.72 -13.35
CA ALA A 38 1.42 -4.62 -12.40
C ALA A 38 2.72 -4.82 -11.62
N VAL A 39 2.96 -6.05 -11.14
CA VAL A 39 4.18 -6.42 -10.40
C VAL A 39 5.44 -6.24 -11.27
N ASP A 40 5.39 -6.62 -12.54
CA ASP A 40 6.54 -6.50 -13.45
C ASP A 40 6.90 -5.03 -13.71
N PHE A 41 5.89 -4.17 -13.87
CA PHE A 41 6.09 -2.74 -14.02
C PHE A 41 6.60 -2.07 -12.74
N LEU A 42 6.07 -2.44 -11.57
CA LEU A 42 6.55 -1.94 -10.28
C LEU A 42 8.01 -2.34 -10.05
N ARG A 43 8.36 -3.61 -10.26
CA ARG A 43 9.76 -4.08 -10.16
C ARG A 43 10.66 -3.41 -11.19
N GLY A 44 10.18 -3.26 -12.42
CA GLY A 44 10.89 -2.58 -13.50
C GLY A 44 11.19 -1.11 -13.18
N ALA A 45 10.22 -0.39 -12.60
CA ALA A 45 10.40 0.99 -12.16
C ALA A 45 11.31 1.09 -10.93
N ALA A 46 11.20 0.16 -9.96
CA ALA A 46 12.07 0.12 -8.80
C ALA A 46 13.56 -0.10 -9.19
N ALA A 47 13.82 -0.89 -10.23
CA ALA A 47 15.16 -1.15 -10.75
C ALA A 47 15.67 -0.09 -11.74
N SER A 48 14.81 0.82 -12.21
CA SER A 48 15.18 1.91 -13.12
C SER A 48 15.88 3.03 -12.35
N ARG A 49 16.94 3.61 -12.94
CA ARG A 49 17.60 4.80 -12.37
C ARG A 49 16.62 5.97 -12.35
N GLY A 50 16.29 6.44 -11.14
CA GLY A 50 15.29 7.48 -10.93
C GLY A 50 13.85 7.03 -11.17
N GLY A 51 13.59 5.73 -11.22
CA GLY A 51 12.26 5.19 -11.47
C GLY A 51 11.32 5.31 -10.27
N LEU A 52 10.01 5.30 -10.59
CA LEU A 52 8.93 5.53 -9.64
C LEU A 52 7.89 4.41 -9.72
N PRO A 53 7.96 3.41 -8.83
CA PRO A 53 6.92 2.39 -8.68
C PRO A 53 5.75 2.94 -7.86
N ILE A 54 4.68 3.36 -8.51
CA ILE A 54 3.54 4.06 -7.91
C ILE A 54 2.30 3.16 -7.93
N VAL A 55 1.63 3.09 -6.78
CA VAL A 55 0.27 2.56 -6.64
C VAL A 55 -0.62 3.68 -6.09
N ALA A 56 -1.61 4.08 -6.89
CA ALA A 56 -2.51 5.17 -6.55
C ALA A 56 -3.93 4.66 -6.29
N LEU A 57 -4.57 5.16 -5.24
CA LEU A 57 -5.96 4.88 -4.92
C LEU A 57 -6.57 6.03 -4.11
N PRO A 58 -7.86 6.35 -4.31
CA PRO A 58 -8.63 7.10 -3.32
C PRO A 58 -8.49 6.48 -1.93
N ALA A 59 -8.37 7.30 -0.87
CA ALA A 59 -8.25 6.79 0.49
C ALA A 59 -9.54 6.13 1.00
N ALA A 60 -10.69 6.46 0.39
CA ALA A 60 -11.99 5.86 0.69
C ALA A 60 -12.82 5.61 -0.60
N THR A 61 -13.79 4.70 -0.51
CA THR A 61 -14.83 4.53 -1.53
C THR A 61 -15.86 5.66 -1.46
N LYS A 62 -16.67 5.82 -2.51
CA LYS A 62 -17.81 6.75 -2.51
C LYS A 62 -18.87 6.42 -1.45
N THR A 63 -18.85 5.21 -0.90
CA THR A 63 -19.76 4.74 0.15
C THR A 63 -19.18 4.87 1.56
N GLY A 64 -18.03 5.54 1.71
CA GLY A 64 -17.42 5.79 3.02
C GLY A 64 -16.69 4.59 3.62
N VAL A 65 -16.10 3.73 2.77
CA VAL A 65 -15.27 2.60 3.23
C VAL A 65 -13.80 2.92 2.99
N SER A 66 -12.96 2.81 4.02
CA SER A 66 -11.51 3.01 3.90
C SER A 66 -10.87 2.03 2.92
N ARG A 67 -9.90 2.52 2.14
CA ARG A 67 -9.08 1.70 1.23
C ARG A 67 -7.63 1.57 1.69
N ILE A 68 -7.23 2.33 2.71
CA ILE A 68 -6.13 1.97 3.58
C ILE A 68 -6.72 1.16 4.75
N VAL A 69 -6.32 -0.10 4.87
CA VAL A 69 -6.96 -1.06 5.78
C VAL A 69 -5.92 -1.67 6.73
N ALA A 70 -6.32 -2.13 7.92
CA ALA A 70 -5.38 -2.84 8.79
C ALA A 70 -4.87 -4.15 8.18
N GLN A 71 -5.75 -4.86 7.49
CA GLN A 71 -5.48 -6.13 6.82
C GLN A 71 -6.35 -6.21 5.57
N LEU A 72 -5.81 -6.77 4.49
CA LEU A 72 -6.56 -6.98 3.25
C LEU A 72 -7.80 -7.86 3.50
N SER A 73 -8.90 -7.49 2.86
CA SER A 73 -10.14 -8.27 2.78
C SER A 73 -10.13 -9.29 1.65
N GLY A 74 -9.23 -9.11 0.67
CA GLY A 74 -9.01 -10.01 -0.46
C GLY A 74 -7.59 -10.60 -0.53
N PRO A 75 -7.23 -11.21 -1.67
CA PRO A 75 -5.90 -11.78 -1.88
C PRO A 75 -4.82 -10.70 -1.98
N VAL A 76 -3.57 -11.12 -1.80
CA VAL A 76 -2.40 -10.27 -2.03
C VAL A 76 -2.04 -10.36 -3.51
N SER A 77 -2.39 -9.32 -4.29
CA SER A 77 -2.03 -9.21 -5.70
C SER A 77 -0.61 -8.66 -5.89
N THR A 78 -0.12 -7.83 -4.95
CA THR A 78 1.28 -7.39 -4.91
C THR A 78 1.81 -7.50 -3.49
N ALA A 79 2.90 -8.26 -3.34
CA ALA A 79 3.53 -8.50 -2.06
C ALA A 79 4.13 -7.21 -1.48
N ARG A 80 4.16 -7.09 -0.15
CA ARG A 80 4.71 -5.91 0.54
C ARG A 80 6.16 -5.60 0.16
N SER A 81 6.94 -6.61 -0.25
CA SER A 81 8.33 -6.46 -0.71
C SER A 81 8.43 -5.70 -2.04
N ASP A 82 7.39 -5.76 -2.86
CA ASP A 82 7.31 -5.10 -4.17
C ASP A 82 6.61 -3.73 -4.10
N ALA A 83 6.13 -3.34 -2.91
CA ALA A 83 5.46 -2.07 -2.70
C ALA A 83 6.45 -0.90 -2.80
N GLY A 84 6.10 0.07 -3.66
CA GLY A 84 6.85 1.30 -3.87
C GLY A 84 6.26 2.49 -3.12
N LEU A 85 5.76 3.45 -3.88
CA LEU A 85 5.04 4.62 -3.40
C LEU A 85 3.53 4.33 -3.42
N ILE A 86 2.85 4.58 -2.30
CA ILE A 86 1.39 4.55 -2.22
C ILE A 86 0.89 5.98 -2.20
N VAL A 87 -0.09 6.30 -3.04
CA VAL A 87 -0.59 7.66 -3.23
C VAL A 87 -2.10 7.70 -3.02
N THR A 88 -2.54 8.63 -2.19
CA THR A 88 -3.95 9.00 -2.03
C THR A 88 -4.11 10.52 -2.22
N GLU A 89 -5.35 11.01 -2.17
CA GLU A 89 -5.64 12.45 -2.12
C GLU A 89 -5.08 13.16 -0.88
N TYR A 90 -4.62 12.43 0.13
CA TYR A 90 -4.04 12.97 1.37
C TYR A 90 -2.51 12.96 1.39
N GLY A 91 -1.84 12.41 0.37
CA GLY A 91 -0.39 12.47 0.24
C GLY A 91 0.25 11.19 -0.29
N VAL A 92 1.54 11.05 0.00
CA VAL A 92 2.39 9.97 -0.51
C VAL A 92 3.08 9.23 0.64
N ALA A 93 2.93 7.91 0.68
CA ALA A 93 3.68 7.02 1.54
C ALA A 93 4.74 6.28 0.71
N ASP A 94 6.00 6.64 0.85
CA ASP A 94 7.12 5.93 0.24
C ASP A 94 7.52 4.73 1.11
N LEU A 95 7.23 3.50 0.70
CA LEU A 95 7.49 2.31 1.53
C LEU A 95 8.85 1.66 1.25
N ARG A 96 9.60 2.17 0.28
CA ARG A 96 10.87 1.58 -0.17
C ARG A 96 11.89 1.61 0.97
N GLY A 97 12.47 0.45 1.27
CA GLY A 97 13.48 0.30 2.34
C GLY A 97 12.99 0.56 3.76
N ARG A 98 11.68 0.82 3.98
CA ARG A 98 11.16 1.14 5.31
C ARG A 98 10.82 -0.10 6.14
N PRO A 99 11.13 -0.11 7.46
CA PRO A 99 10.66 -1.14 8.37
C PRO A 99 9.14 -1.07 8.53
N LEU A 100 8.52 -2.19 8.93
CA LEU A 100 7.07 -2.31 9.06
C LEU A 100 6.45 -1.23 9.95
N SER A 101 7.09 -0.86 11.07
CA SER A 101 6.57 0.19 11.97
C SER A 101 6.47 1.56 11.28
N GLN A 102 7.45 1.92 10.45
CA GLN A 102 7.41 3.16 9.68
C GLN A 102 6.39 3.08 8.55
N ARG A 103 6.26 1.93 7.87
CA ARG A 103 5.25 1.73 6.82
C ARG A 103 3.84 1.95 7.36
N VAL A 104 3.53 1.34 8.51
CA VAL A 104 2.24 1.51 9.19
C VAL A 104 1.96 2.99 9.42
N ARG A 105 2.92 3.74 9.96
CA ARG A 105 2.75 5.18 10.21
C ARG A 105 2.47 5.96 8.92
N CYS A 106 3.29 5.75 7.89
CA CYS A 106 3.13 6.47 6.62
C CYS A 106 1.80 6.18 5.94
N LEU A 107 1.32 4.94 6.02
CA LEU A 107 0.03 4.56 5.45
C LEU A 107 -1.14 5.18 6.20
N ILE A 108 -1.06 5.27 7.53
CA ILE A 108 -2.05 5.98 8.35
C ILE A 108 -2.06 7.48 8.00
N ASP A 109 -0.90 8.10 7.82
CA ASP A 109 -0.79 9.53 7.50
C ASP A 109 -1.47 9.90 6.16
N ILE A 110 -1.57 8.95 5.21
CA ILE A 110 -2.25 9.14 3.91
C ILE A 110 -3.66 8.51 3.86
N ALA A 111 -4.16 7.94 4.95
CA ALA A 111 -5.55 7.49 5.03
C ALA A 111 -6.52 8.67 5.19
N ALA A 112 -7.81 8.45 4.90
CA ALA A 112 -8.82 9.46 5.14
C ALA A 112 -8.88 9.79 6.65
N PRO A 113 -8.93 11.07 7.06
CA PRO A 113 -8.80 11.51 8.45
C PRO A 113 -9.70 10.76 9.43
N GLU A 114 -10.92 10.45 9.04
CA GLU A 114 -11.92 9.75 9.83
C GLU A 114 -11.55 8.29 10.19
N PHE A 115 -10.68 7.65 9.41
CA PHE A 115 -10.25 6.26 9.66
C PHE A 115 -8.93 6.14 10.42
N ARG A 116 -8.15 7.23 10.54
CA ARG A 116 -6.80 7.20 11.11
C ARG A 116 -6.77 6.68 12.54
N ALA A 117 -7.69 7.16 13.38
CA ALA A 117 -7.76 6.74 14.78
C ALA A 117 -8.06 5.25 14.94
N GLU A 118 -8.90 4.66 14.07
CA GLU A 118 -9.16 3.22 14.08
C GLU A 118 -7.95 2.42 13.58
N LEU A 119 -7.30 2.87 12.50
CA LEU A 119 -6.09 2.24 12.00
C LEU A 119 -4.96 2.27 13.03
N GLU A 120 -4.80 3.36 13.79
CA GLU A 120 -3.85 3.48 14.90
C GLU A 120 -4.14 2.47 16.01
N ARG A 121 -5.42 2.27 16.39
CA ARG A 121 -5.82 1.24 17.35
C ARG A 121 -5.46 -0.17 16.86
N GLN A 122 -5.63 -0.43 15.56
CA GLN A 122 -5.37 -1.73 14.95
C GLN A 122 -3.88 -1.99 14.69
N ALA A 123 -3.06 -0.94 14.58
CA ALA A 123 -1.63 -0.99 14.23
C ALA A 123 -0.80 -1.94 15.10
N HIS A 124 -1.07 -1.95 16.42
CA HIS A 124 -0.35 -2.83 17.35
C HIS A 124 -0.56 -4.32 17.00
N THR A 125 -1.81 -4.69 16.71
CA THR A 125 -2.16 -6.06 16.33
C THR A 125 -1.53 -6.45 14.99
N VAL A 126 -1.52 -5.53 14.01
CA VAL A 126 -0.88 -5.73 12.70
C VAL A 126 0.60 -6.02 12.87
N LEU A 127 1.33 -5.19 13.61
CA LEU A 127 2.78 -5.33 13.79
C LEU A 127 3.13 -6.63 14.52
N ARG A 128 2.40 -6.96 15.59
CA ARG A 128 2.59 -8.22 16.33
C ARG A 128 2.40 -9.45 15.43
N ARG A 129 1.36 -9.47 14.60
CA ARG A 129 1.10 -10.58 13.65
C ARG A 129 2.20 -10.71 12.60
N ALA A 130 2.78 -9.58 12.19
CA ALA A 130 3.88 -9.55 11.22
C ALA A 130 5.26 -9.87 11.86
N GLY A 131 5.31 -10.24 13.15
CA GLY A 131 6.57 -10.51 13.85
C GLY A 131 7.41 -9.26 14.12
N ALA A 132 6.84 -8.07 13.96
CA ALA A 132 7.51 -6.80 14.21
C ALA A 132 7.17 -6.26 15.60
N ALA A 133 8.20 -5.86 16.35
CA ALA A 133 7.98 -5.17 17.62
C ALA A 133 7.32 -3.80 17.37
N PHE A 134 6.24 -3.53 18.10
CA PHE A 134 5.71 -2.17 18.20
C PHE A 134 6.59 -1.40 19.18
N SER A 135 7.63 -0.72 18.68
CA SER A 135 8.32 0.26 19.52
C SER A 135 7.31 1.37 19.82
N ARG A 136 6.85 1.49 21.07
CA ARG A 136 6.16 2.71 21.50
C ARG A 136 7.13 3.85 21.24
N LEU A 137 6.82 4.67 20.24
CA LEU A 137 7.53 5.91 20.01
C LEU A 137 6.92 6.92 20.98
N ASN A 138 7.75 7.37 21.93
CA ASN A 138 7.52 8.60 22.69
C ASN A 138 7.41 9.78 21.74
#